data_AF-A0AAW0M1Y1-F1
#
_entry.id   AF-A0AAW0M1Y1-F1
#
_cell.length_a   1.000
_cell.length_b   1.000
_cell.length_c   1.000
_cell.angle_alpha   90.00
_cell.angle_beta   90.00
_cell.angle_gamma   90.00
#
_symmetry.space_group_name_H-M   'P 1'
#
loop_
_entity.id
_entity.type
_entity.pdbx_description
1 polymer ?
#
loop_
_entity_poly.entity_id
_entity_poly.type
_entity_poly.pdbx_seq_one_letter_code
_entity_poly.pdbx_strand_id
1 'polypeptide(L)'
;MNSSEFDPLNNREETGEWILTDKCLGLGLVNRFNVKEVFKCLIHWGTGTVNLELWSEDRPVSSQSPLRISHEYEVIEIPKL
;
A
#
# COMPACT_ATOMS: atom_id res chain seq x y z
N MET A 1 12.32 -10.50 -10.98
CA MET A 1 11.65 -9.56 -10.07
C MET A 1 10.24 -9.36 -10.60
N ASN A 2 9.23 -9.74 -9.82
CA ASN A 2 7.83 -9.58 -10.21
C ASN A 2 7.31 -8.33 -9.49
N SER A 3 7.08 -7.24 -10.23
CA SER A 3 6.39 -6.06 -9.74
C SER A 3 4.93 -6.12 -10.19
N SER A 4 4.00 -5.97 -9.26
CA SER A 4 2.60 -5.75 -9.57
C SER A 4 2.28 -4.27 -9.36
N GLU A 5 1.80 -3.62 -10.41
CA GLU A 5 1.31 -2.25 -10.36
C GLU A 5 -0.21 -2.27 -10.15
N PHE A 6 -0.68 -1.52 -9.17
CA PHE A 6 -2.10 -1.33 -8.92
C PHE A 6 -2.44 0.15 -9.14
N ASP A 7 -3.44 0.39 -9.99
CA ASP A 7 -4.04 1.70 -10.20
C ASP A 7 -5.28 1.80 -9.30
N PRO A 8 -5.19 2.47 -8.14
CA PRO A 8 -6.29 2.57 -7.19
C PRO A 8 -7.47 3.42 -7.72
N LEU A 9 -7.30 4.16 -8.82
CA LEU A 9 -8.35 4.98 -9.43
C LEU A 9 -9.19 4.22 -10.46
N ASN A 10 -8.61 3.19 -11.11
CA ASN A 10 -9.29 2.41 -12.15
C ASN A 10 -9.91 1.09 -11.66
N ASN A 11 -9.60 0.66 -10.43
CA ASN A 11 -10.15 -0.56 -9.84
C ASN A 11 -11.05 -0.22 -8.63
N ARG A 12 -12.36 -0.04 -8.89
CA ARG A 12 -13.40 0.46 -7.95
C ARG A 12 -13.61 -0.35 -6.66
N GLU A 13 -12.84 -1.42 -6.44
CA GLU A 13 -12.97 -2.32 -5.29
C GLU A 13 -11.82 -2.21 -4.27
N GLU A 14 -10.83 -1.33 -4.48
CA GLU A 14 -9.65 -1.29 -3.60
C GLU A 14 -9.85 -0.29 -2.44
N THR A 15 -10.01 -0.82 -1.24
CA THR A 15 -10.35 -0.10 0.02
C THR A 15 -9.21 0.74 0.60
N GLY A 16 -8.14 0.98 -0.15
CA GLY A 16 -6.90 1.56 0.39
C GLY A 16 -6.23 0.65 1.42
N GLU A 17 -6.58 -0.63 1.44
CA GLU A 17 -6.07 -1.63 2.38
C GLU A 17 -5.31 -2.72 1.64
N TRP A 18 -4.14 -3.10 2.16
CA TRP A 18 -3.34 -4.20 1.64
C TRP A 18 -2.69 -4.99 2.80
N ILE A 19 -2.69 -6.32 2.73
CA ILE A 19 -2.21 -7.17 3.84
C ILE A 19 -1.03 -8.03 3.40
N LEU A 20 0.10 -7.92 4.11
CA LEU A 20 1.19 -8.88 4.05
C LEU A 20 0.91 -10.02 5.04
N THR A 21 0.76 -11.25 4.55
CA THR A 21 0.45 -12.41 5.40
C THR A 21 1.67 -13.30 5.62
N ASP A 22 1.94 -13.64 6.88
CA ASP A 22 2.82 -14.72 7.29
C ASP A 22 1.97 -15.87 7.84
N LYS A 23 1.71 -16.86 6.98
CA LYS A 23 0.88 -18.02 7.32
C LYS A 23 1.57 -18.97 8.31
N CYS A 24 2.90 -18.97 8.38
CA CYS A 24 3.65 -19.81 9.31
C CYS A 24 3.49 -19.31 10.75
N LEU A 25 3.54 -17.98 10.92
CA LEU A 25 3.33 -17.35 12.21
C LEU A 25 1.85 -17.11 12.54
N GLY A 26 0.97 -17.15 11.54
CA GLY A 26 -0.44 -16.80 11.69
C GLY A 26 -0.63 -15.30 11.92
N LEU A 27 0.18 -14.48 11.26
CA LEU A 27 0.16 -13.02 11.40
C LEU A 27 -0.10 -12.34 10.06
N GLY A 28 -0.81 -11.21 10.11
CA GLY A 28 -0.99 -10.29 8.99
C GLY A 28 -0.53 -8.89 9.37
N LEU A 29 0.18 -8.20 8.48
CA LEU A 29 0.43 -6.77 8.57
C LEU A 29 -0.50 -6.05 7.60
N VAL A 30 -1.55 -5.46 8.15
CA VAL A 30 -2.49 -4.63 7.40
C VAL A 30 -1.89 -3.25 7.20
N ASN A 31 -1.87 -2.78 5.97
CA ASN A 31 -1.44 -1.45 5.57
C ASN A 31 -2.67 -0.71 5.05
N ARG A 32 -2.96 0.46 5.62
CA ARG A 32 -4.08 1.29 5.18
C ARG A 32 -3.59 2.65 4.74
N PHE A 33 -4.15 3.16 3.66
CA PHE A 33 -3.86 4.48 3.11
C PHE A 33 -5.12 5.12 2.54
N ASN A 34 -5.13 6.45 2.50
CA ASN A 34 -6.24 7.19 1.90
C ASN A 34 -6.12 7.15 0.37
N VAL A 35 -7.02 6.44 -0.32
CA VAL A 35 -7.03 6.34 -1.79
C VAL A 35 -7.17 7.69 -2.51
N LYS A 36 -7.65 8.74 -1.82
CA LYS A 36 -7.73 10.10 -2.37
C LYS A 36 -6.38 10.83 -2.37
N GLU A 37 -5.41 10.32 -1.62
CA GLU A 37 -4.07 10.88 -1.45
C GLU A 37 -3.01 10.14 -2.28
N VAL A 38 -3.34 8.94 -2.75
CA VAL A 38 -2.41 8.05 -3.46
C VAL A 38 -2.84 7.96 -4.92
N PHE A 39 -1.98 8.44 -5.81
CA PHE A 39 -2.15 8.36 -7.25
C PHE A 39 -1.74 6.98 -7.79
N LYS A 40 -0.67 6.41 -7.24
CA LYS A 40 -0.15 5.10 -7.67
C LYS A 40 0.34 4.29 -6.46
N CYS A 41 0.01 3.00 -6.46
CA CYS A 41 0.41 2.04 -5.44
C CYS A 41 1.22 0.92 -6.09
N LEU A 42 2.42 0.65 -5.58
CA LEU A 42 3.31 -0.38 -6.11
C LEU A 42 3.71 -1.37 -5.03
N ILE A 43 3.72 -2.66 -5.39
CA ILE A 43 4.29 -3.72 -4.56
C ILE A 43 5.52 -4.29 -5.26
N HIS A 44 6.69 -4.16 -4.61
CA HIS A 44 7.95 -4.69 -5.11
C HIS A 44 8.47 -5.81 -4.20
N TRP A 45 8.58 -7.01 -4.77
CA TRP A 45 9.15 -8.18 -4.08
C TRP A 45 10.65 -8.29 -4.36
N GLY A 46 11.45 -8.16 -3.31
CA GLY A 46 12.89 -8.41 -3.30
C GLY A 46 13.24 -9.80 -2.77
N THR A 47 14.53 -10.09 -2.68
CA THR A 47 15.02 -11.34 -2.05
C THR A 47 14.90 -11.21 -0.53
N GLY A 48 13.75 -11.61 0.01
CA GLY A 48 13.46 -11.57 1.45
C GLY A 48 12.86 -10.25 1.95
N THR A 49 12.51 -9.33 1.05
CA THR A 49 11.84 -8.07 1.39
C THR A 49 10.63 -7.86 0.50
N VAL A 50 9.69 -7.05 1.00
CA VAL A 50 8.59 -6.51 0.21
C VAL A 50 8.47 -5.02 0.51
N ASN A 51 8.36 -4.21 -0.54
CA ASN A 51 8.17 -2.78 -0.42
C ASN A 51 6.75 -2.45 -0.92
N LEU A 52 5.99 -1.72 -0.11
CA LEU A 52 4.76 -1.02 -0.51
C LEU A 52 5.13 0.44 -0.75
N GLU A 53 4.96 0.93 -1.97
CA GLU A 53 5.23 2.32 -2.33
C GLU A 53 3.92 3.03 -2.66
N LEU A 54 3.71 4.17 -2.00
CA LEU A 54 2.58 5.05 -2.21
C LEU A 54 3.07 6.33 -2.84
N TRP A 55 2.59 6.61 -4.05
CA TRP A 55 3.03 7.73 -4.87
C TRP A 55 1.90 8.74 -5.00
N SER A 56 2.22 10.00 -4.86
CA SER A 56 1.32 11.08 -5.23
C SER A 56 1.36 11.34 -6.73
N GLU A 57 0.50 12.26 -7.19
CA GLU A 57 0.59 12.81 -8.55
C GLU A 57 1.97 13.45 -8.80
N ASP A 58 2.48 13.31 -10.03
CA ASP A 58 3.66 14.02 -10.50
C ASP A 58 3.27 15.46 -10.89
N ARG A 59 3.38 16.37 -9.93
CA ARG A 59 3.05 17.80 -10.11
C ARG A 59 3.90 18.72 -9.22
N PRO A 60 4.02 20.02 -9.55
CA PRO A 60 4.66 21.00 -8.67
C PRO A 60 4.01 21.08 -7.29
N VAL A 61 4.84 21.27 -6.27
CA VAL A 61 4.41 21.43 -4.86
C VAL A 61 4.54 22.88 -4.44
N SER A 62 3.56 23.38 -3.71
CA SER A 62 3.58 24.71 -3.11
C SER A 62 2.89 24.69 -1.74
N SER A 63 3.03 25.77 -0.98
CA SER A 63 2.28 25.93 0.28
C SER A 63 0.76 25.92 0.08
N GLN A 64 0.29 26.31 -1.11
CA GLN A 64 -1.13 26.33 -1.49
C GLN A 64 -1.62 24.99 -2.05
N SER A 65 -0.70 24.10 -2.47
CA SER A 65 -1.01 22.80 -3.06
C SER A 65 -0.09 21.70 -2.53
N PRO A 66 -0.07 21.45 -1.20
CA PRO A 66 0.79 20.44 -0.62
C PRO A 66 0.44 19.04 -1.17
N LEU A 67 1.42 18.14 -1.15
CA LEU A 67 1.19 16.71 -1.29
C LEU A 67 1.00 16.11 0.10
N ARG A 68 0.07 15.18 0.21
CA ARG A 68 -0.19 14.45 1.44
C ARG A 68 -0.35 12.99 1.08
N ILE A 69 0.29 12.13 1.88
CA ILE A 69 0.08 10.69 1.87
C ILE A 69 -0.01 10.27 3.34
N SER A 70 -1.17 9.76 3.73
CA SER A 70 -1.43 9.23 5.06
C SER A 70 -1.42 7.71 4.99
N HIS A 71 -0.70 7.08 5.92
CA HIS A 71 -0.57 5.62 6.01
C HIS A 71 -0.57 5.19 7.47
N GLU A 72 -1.19 4.05 7.75
CA GLU A 72 -1.13 3.37 9.03
C GLU A 72 -0.92 1.86 8.84
N TYR A 73 -0.44 1.22 9.89
CA TYR A 73 -0.25 -0.22 9.92
C TYR A 73 -0.86 -0.84 11.18
N GLU A 74 -1.36 -2.06 11.04
CA GLU A 74 -1.90 -2.86 12.12
C GLU A 74 -1.41 -4.31 11.98
N VAL A 75 -0.94 -4.89 13.07
CA VAL A 75 -0.64 -6.33 13.13
C VAL A 75 -1.87 -7.06 13.63
N ILE A 76 -2.35 -8.02 12.84
CA ILE A 76 -3.50 -8.86 13.15
C ILE A 76 -3.10 -10.34 13.23
N GLU A 77 -3.87 -11.12 13.97
CA GLU A 77 -3.82 -12.58 13.91
C GLU A 77 -4.63 -13.09 12.72
N ILE A 78 -4.14 -14.12 12.03
CA ILE A 78 -4.82 -14.82 10.94
C ILE A 78 -4.78 -16.33 11.18
N PRO A 79 -5.72 -17.11 10.61
CA PRO A 79 -5.69 -18.57 10.72
C PRO A 79 -4.35 -19.15 10.25
N LYS A 80 -3.75 -19.99 11.08
CA LYS A 80 -2.55 -20.77 10.71
C LYS A 80 -2.95 -21.87 9.72
N LEU A 81 -2.03 -22.18 8.81
CA LEU A 81 -2.12 -23.38 7.97
C LEU A 81 -1.86 -24.65 8.79
#